data_AF-A0A417QQF2-F1
#
_entry.id   AF-A0A417QQF2-F1
#
_cell.length_a   1.000
_cell.length_b   1.000
_cell.length_c   1.000
_cell.angle_alpha   90.00
_cell.angle_beta   90.00
_cell.angle_gamma   90.00
#
_symmetry.space_group_name_H-M   'P 1'
#
loop_
_entity.id
_entity.type
_entity.pdbx_description
1 polymer ?
#
loop_
_entity_poly.entity_id
_entity_poly.type
_entity_poly.pdbx_seq_one_letter_code
_entity_poly.pdbx_strand_id
1 'polypeptide(L)'
;MTNIYRKAAVKRRRLLLSGSNQEVIKFCVQSKKLKRFYVEFILFFKKILDFQEGCAILYYDAVYSAGKEYLSLNISKKAERTKEIIGICLDCFVEKGLTVTTTTDLCNANNLQNGGIYYYFDTKEEMVLACVEEAISRIEQGAFSIAFEDIKDIANMMDHLGTLADELSPVMRFLVSVCVSQEYGNKVKPYLVQLAGRYPYYTKKIAEILGCTAAEVEPYVHLSILALNNYMIFNERALFLPQIEAAKKGLMQLAKRKG
;
A
#
# COMPACT_ATOMS: atom_id res chain seq x y z
N MET A 1 13.43 47.51 6.03
CA MET A 1 12.37 46.50 6.24
C MET A 1 11.53 46.44 4.96
N THR A 2 11.85 45.54 4.03
CA THR A 2 11.13 44.26 3.77
C THR A 2 9.73 44.55 3.21
N ASN A 3 9.37 44.49 1.92
CA ASN A 3 9.80 43.72 0.75
C ASN A 3 9.73 42.20 0.94
N ILE A 4 8.55 41.61 0.70
CA ILE A 4 8.29 40.29 0.08
C ILE A 4 6.77 40.26 -0.20
N TYR A 5 6.32 40.81 -1.33
CA TYR A 5 5.02 40.49 -1.96
C TYR A 5 5.02 41.06 -3.39
N ARG A 6 5.79 40.45 -4.29
CA ARG A 6 5.52 40.48 -5.74
C ARG A 6 6.44 39.50 -6.48
N LYS A 7 5.82 38.77 -7.41
CA LYS A 7 6.36 37.87 -8.45
C LYS A 7 6.56 36.40 -8.04
N ALA A 8 5.51 35.61 -8.30
CA ALA A 8 5.69 34.35 -9.01
C ALA A 8 4.60 34.27 -10.08
N ALA A 9 4.97 34.69 -11.30
CA ALA A 9 4.14 34.57 -12.49
C ALA A 9 3.86 33.07 -12.75
N VAL A 10 2.59 32.78 -13.01
CA VAL A 10 2.09 31.48 -13.44
C VAL A 10 2.74 31.11 -14.78
N LYS A 11 3.85 30.37 -14.71
CA LYS A 11 4.43 29.71 -15.88
C LYS A 11 3.67 28.39 -16.05
N ARG A 12 2.73 28.34 -17.00
CA ARG A 12 2.16 27.09 -17.52
C ARG A 12 3.30 26.19 -17.98
N ARG A 13 3.85 25.35 -17.09
CA ARG A 13 4.64 24.19 -17.50
C ARG A 13 3.63 23.19 -18.03
N ARG A 14 3.66 23.01 -19.35
CA ARG A 14 3.17 21.82 -20.03
C ARG A 14 3.79 20.63 -19.28
N LEU A 15 2.99 19.85 -18.55
CA LEU A 15 3.45 18.60 -17.93
C LEU A 15 4.00 17.72 -19.06
N LEU A 16 5.33 17.70 -19.21
CA LEU A 16 6.01 16.69 -19.99
C LEU A 16 6.11 15.46 -19.10
N LEU A 17 5.04 14.67 -19.14
CA LEU A 17 4.99 13.34 -18.53
C LEU A 17 6.07 12.46 -19.20
N SER A 18 6.87 11.78 -18.39
CA SER A 18 7.75 10.70 -18.84
C SER A 18 6.95 9.66 -19.64
N GLY A 19 7.55 9.06 -20.67
CA GLY A 19 6.84 8.24 -21.67
C GLY A 19 5.93 7.15 -21.10
N SER A 20 6.33 6.51 -20.00
CA SER A 20 5.56 5.45 -19.32
C SER A 20 4.25 5.96 -18.71
N ASN A 21 4.19 7.23 -18.28
CA ASN A 21 2.98 7.85 -17.72
C ASN A 21 1.92 8.15 -18.80
N GLN A 22 2.31 8.30 -20.07
CA GLN A 22 1.35 8.54 -21.16
C GLN A 22 0.60 7.27 -21.58
N GLU A 23 1.23 6.10 -21.48
CA GLU A 23 0.61 4.81 -21.82
C GLU A 23 -0.44 4.40 -20.78
N VAL A 24 -0.15 4.60 -19.49
CA VAL A 24 -1.09 4.37 -18.38
C VAL A 24 -2.35 5.23 -18.53
N ILE A 25 -2.21 6.49 -18.96
CA ILE A 25 -3.34 7.40 -19.18
C ILE A 25 -4.17 6.99 -20.39
N LYS A 26 -3.54 6.54 -21.50
CA LYS A 26 -4.26 6.07 -22.70
C LYS A 26 -5.13 4.84 -22.41
N PHE A 27 -4.68 3.93 -21.57
CA PHE A 27 -5.41 2.72 -21.22
C PHE A 27 -6.66 2.99 -20.35
N CYS A 28 -6.62 3.99 -19.47
CA CYS A 28 -7.71 4.28 -18.50
C CYS A 28 -9.00 4.91 -19.09
N VAL A 29 -9.14 5.06 -20.41
CA VAL A 29 -10.15 5.95 -21.04
C VAL A 29 -11.55 5.32 -21.25
N GLN A 30 -11.81 4.06 -20.91
CA GLN A 30 -12.96 3.31 -21.45
C GLN A 30 -14.31 3.22 -20.66
N SER A 31 -14.53 3.76 -19.44
CA SER A 31 -15.88 3.72 -18.80
C SER A 31 -16.26 4.96 -17.97
N LYS A 32 -17.46 5.54 -18.18
CA LYS A 32 -17.85 6.88 -17.64
C LYS A 32 -18.27 6.94 -16.16
N LYS A 33 -18.78 5.87 -15.55
CA LYS A 33 -19.20 5.86 -14.11
C LYS A 33 -18.06 5.42 -13.18
N LEU A 34 -17.25 4.44 -13.59
CA LEU A 34 -16.00 4.07 -12.90
C LEU A 34 -15.00 5.24 -12.88
N LYS A 35 -15.02 6.10 -13.90
CA LYS A 35 -14.10 7.25 -14.06
C LYS A 35 -13.96 8.13 -12.83
N ARG A 36 -15.02 8.46 -12.10
CA ARG A 36 -14.91 9.46 -11.02
C ARG A 36 -14.22 8.91 -9.78
N PHE A 37 -14.63 7.72 -9.33
CA PHE A 37 -14.03 7.04 -8.19
C PHE A 37 -12.60 6.57 -8.51
N TYR A 38 -12.38 6.00 -9.70
CA TYR A 38 -11.08 5.54 -10.18
C TYR A 38 -10.10 6.69 -10.39
N VAL A 39 -10.53 7.83 -10.94
CA VAL A 39 -9.66 9.01 -11.13
C VAL A 39 -9.34 9.65 -9.78
N GLU A 40 -10.28 9.83 -8.86
CA GLU A 40 -9.97 10.41 -7.54
C GLU A 40 -9.02 9.51 -6.73
N PHE A 41 -9.18 8.19 -6.82
CA PHE A 41 -8.35 7.21 -6.12
C PHE A 41 -6.96 7.00 -6.75
N ILE A 42 -6.88 6.89 -8.08
CA ILE A 42 -5.58 6.90 -8.78
C ILE A 42 -4.88 8.22 -8.59
N LEU A 43 -5.59 9.35 -8.63
CA LEU A 43 -4.99 10.64 -8.32
C LEU A 43 -4.56 10.71 -6.85
N PHE A 44 -5.20 10.01 -5.92
CA PHE A 44 -4.76 9.92 -4.53
C PHE A 44 -3.44 9.14 -4.40
N PHE A 45 -3.36 7.92 -4.95
CA PHE A 45 -2.13 7.12 -4.96
C PHE A 45 -1.02 7.79 -5.78
N LYS A 46 -1.36 8.35 -6.93
CA LYS A 46 -0.45 9.16 -7.76
C LYS A 46 0.00 10.42 -7.03
N LYS A 47 -0.86 11.10 -6.26
CA LYS A 47 -0.45 12.28 -5.47
C LYS A 47 0.42 11.91 -4.27
N ILE A 48 0.25 10.72 -3.69
CA ILE A 48 1.18 10.15 -2.69
C ILE A 48 2.55 9.87 -3.34
N LEU A 49 2.57 9.30 -4.54
CA LEU A 49 3.80 9.03 -5.30
C LEU A 49 4.47 10.33 -5.82
N ASP A 50 3.71 11.25 -6.44
CA ASP A 50 4.17 12.55 -6.98
C ASP A 50 4.63 13.50 -5.85
N PHE A 51 4.11 13.38 -4.62
CA PHE A 51 4.59 14.13 -3.45
C PHE A 51 6.08 13.84 -3.16
N GLN A 52 6.60 12.68 -3.57
CA GLN A 52 8.01 12.32 -3.38
C GLN A 52 8.96 12.87 -4.45
N GLU A 53 8.49 13.22 -5.66
CA GLU A 53 9.35 13.86 -6.69
C GLU A 53 9.85 15.27 -6.28
N GLY A 54 9.37 15.83 -5.15
CA GLY A 54 9.77 17.15 -4.63
C GLY A 54 10.35 17.17 -3.20
N CYS A 55 10.45 16.03 -2.50
CA CYS A 55 10.97 15.96 -1.12
C CYS A 55 11.71 14.63 -0.89
N ALA A 56 12.84 14.48 -1.58
CA ALA A 56 13.81 13.45 -1.23
C ALA A 56 14.66 13.93 -0.05
N ILE A 57 14.86 13.04 0.93
CA ILE A 57 15.90 13.09 1.96
C ILE A 57 15.63 14.05 3.14
N LEU A 58 14.73 13.75 4.07
CA LEU A 58 14.85 14.24 5.48
C LEU A 58 14.13 13.39 6.55
N TYR A 59 13.64 12.19 6.26
CA TYR A 59 12.95 11.35 7.27
C TYR A 59 13.39 9.87 7.27
N TYR A 60 14.61 9.57 6.82
CA TYR A 60 15.10 8.20 6.75
C TYR A 60 15.72 7.71 8.09
N ASP A 61 16.26 8.61 8.92
CA ASP A 61 17.08 8.20 10.09
C ASP A 61 16.41 8.35 11.47
N ALA A 62 15.25 9.02 11.58
CA ALA A 62 14.66 9.34 12.90
C ALA A 62 13.62 8.33 13.42
N VAL A 63 13.17 7.38 12.60
CA VAL A 63 12.05 6.48 12.97
C VAL A 63 12.50 5.02 13.19
N TYR A 64 13.75 4.67 12.85
CA TYR A 64 14.26 3.31 13.06
C TYR A 64 14.95 3.07 14.41
N SER A 65 15.02 4.10 15.27
CA SER A 65 15.71 4.04 16.57
C SER A 65 14.87 4.56 17.76
N ALA A 66 13.60 4.92 17.57
CA ALA A 66 12.71 5.37 18.64
C ALA A 66 11.64 4.33 19.04
N GLY A 67 11.99 3.04 19.03
CA GLY A 67 11.09 1.94 19.40
C GLY A 67 11.76 0.80 20.17
N LYS A 68 12.95 1.02 20.74
CA LYS A 68 13.68 -0.04 21.44
C LYS A 68 14.27 0.44 22.76
N GLU A 69 13.39 0.56 23.74
CA GLU A 69 13.66 0.22 25.15
C GLU A 69 12.42 0.56 25.98
N TYR A 70 11.54 -0.41 26.24
CA TYR A 70 10.69 -0.40 27.44
C TYR A 70 10.43 -1.84 27.88
N LEU A 71 11.09 -2.19 29.00
CA LEU A 71 10.69 -3.06 30.10
C LEU A 71 10.22 -4.51 29.83
N SER A 72 10.89 -5.44 30.50
CA SER A 72 11.01 -6.86 30.21
C SER A 72 9.85 -7.76 30.69
N LEU A 73 9.64 -8.84 29.93
CA LEU A 73 8.91 -10.10 30.21
C LEU A 73 7.36 -10.08 30.33
N ASN A 74 6.71 -9.03 30.85
CA ASN A 74 5.23 -8.94 30.83
C ASN A 74 4.68 -8.21 29.58
N ILE A 75 5.49 -7.35 28.97
CA ILE A 75 5.14 -6.63 27.75
C ILE A 75 5.12 -7.56 26.54
N SER A 76 5.96 -8.62 26.49
CA SER A 76 5.99 -9.54 25.34
C SER A 76 4.71 -10.36 25.23
N LYS A 77 4.22 -10.96 26.32
CA LYS A 77 2.96 -11.73 26.29
C LYS A 77 1.75 -10.84 26.00
N LYS A 78 1.70 -9.65 26.59
CA LYS A 78 0.61 -8.69 26.28
C LYS A 78 0.70 -8.25 24.82
N ALA A 79 1.89 -7.90 24.31
CA ALA A 79 2.07 -7.44 22.93
C ALA A 79 1.81 -8.55 21.90
N GLU A 80 2.27 -9.77 22.15
CA GLU A 80 1.94 -10.96 21.35
C GLU A 80 0.43 -11.17 21.30
N ARG A 81 -0.23 -11.14 22.47
CA ARG A 81 -1.69 -11.26 22.53
C ARG A 81 -2.39 -10.09 21.85
N THR A 82 -1.91 -8.86 21.99
CA THR A 82 -2.44 -7.70 21.28
C THR A 82 -2.34 -7.91 19.78
N LYS A 83 -1.21 -8.43 19.27
CA LYS A 83 -1.03 -8.71 17.84
C LYS A 83 -2.00 -9.77 17.33
N GLU A 84 -2.19 -10.86 18.08
CA GLU A 84 -3.21 -11.87 17.76
C GLU A 84 -4.62 -11.24 17.69
N ILE A 85 -4.96 -10.41 18.67
CA ILE A 85 -6.26 -9.73 18.72
C ILE A 85 -6.44 -8.78 17.54
N ILE A 86 -5.41 -8.01 17.16
CA ILE A 86 -5.46 -7.15 15.97
C ILE A 86 -5.78 -7.98 14.73
N GLY A 87 -5.13 -9.14 14.56
CA GLY A 87 -5.38 -10.02 13.44
C GLY A 87 -6.83 -10.49 13.35
N ILE A 88 -7.40 -10.94 14.47
CA ILE A 88 -8.80 -11.39 14.56
C ILE A 88 -9.77 -10.21 14.33
N CYS A 89 -9.46 -9.03 14.87
CA CYS A 89 -10.25 -7.83 14.64
C CYS A 89 -10.26 -7.42 13.16
N LEU A 90 -9.10 -7.48 12.50
CA LEU A 90 -8.98 -7.24 11.06
C LEU A 90 -9.87 -8.21 10.29
N ASP A 91 -9.81 -9.51 10.58
CA ASP A 91 -10.63 -10.52 9.90
C ASP A 91 -12.13 -10.24 10.09
N CYS A 92 -12.54 -9.86 11.30
CA CYS A 92 -13.92 -9.45 11.60
C CYS A 92 -14.35 -8.22 10.79
N PHE A 93 -13.49 -7.20 10.68
CA PHE A 93 -13.75 -6.02 9.87
C PHE A 93 -13.78 -6.31 8.36
N VAL A 94 -12.95 -7.24 7.89
CA VAL A 94 -12.90 -7.69 6.50
C VAL A 94 -14.19 -8.43 6.13
N GLU A 95 -14.70 -9.27 7.03
CA GLU A 95 -15.93 -10.05 6.82
C GLU A 95 -17.19 -9.18 6.90
N LYS A 96 -17.32 -8.37 7.95
CA LYS A 96 -18.56 -7.62 8.25
C LYS A 96 -18.58 -6.20 7.71
N GLY A 97 -17.41 -5.61 7.48
CA GLY A 97 -17.25 -4.22 7.06
C GLY A 97 -17.11 -3.23 8.22
N LEU A 98 -16.45 -2.11 7.96
CA LEU A 98 -16.05 -1.10 8.94
C LEU A 98 -17.22 -0.53 9.77
N THR A 99 -18.34 -0.21 9.14
CA THR A 99 -19.47 0.47 9.80
C THR A 99 -20.39 -0.49 10.54
N VAL A 100 -20.53 -1.72 10.05
CA VAL A 100 -21.42 -2.74 10.61
C VAL A 100 -20.79 -3.39 11.84
N THR A 101 -19.47 -3.57 11.84
CA THR A 101 -18.74 -4.26 12.92
C THR A 101 -18.87 -3.50 14.25
N THR A 102 -19.43 -4.18 15.25
CA THR A 102 -19.60 -3.66 16.60
C THR A 102 -18.48 -4.10 17.55
N THR A 103 -18.31 -3.39 18.67
CA THR A 103 -17.37 -3.82 19.72
C THR A 103 -17.72 -5.21 20.28
N THR A 104 -19.02 -5.56 20.30
CA THR A 104 -19.48 -6.89 20.69
C THR A 104 -19.04 -7.96 19.71
N ASP A 105 -19.12 -7.70 18.40
CA ASP A 105 -18.60 -8.62 17.37
C ASP A 105 -17.11 -8.88 17.56
N LEU A 106 -16.33 -7.83 17.84
CA LEU A 106 -14.90 -7.92 18.05
C LEU A 106 -14.55 -8.68 19.33
N CYS A 107 -15.29 -8.46 20.42
CA CYS A 107 -15.11 -9.21 21.67
C CYS A 107 -15.43 -10.69 21.46
N ASN A 108 -16.55 -11.00 20.79
CA ASN A 108 -16.97 -12.36 20.52
C ASN A 108 -15.96 -13.11 19.63
N ALA A 109 -15.49 -12.48 18.55
CA ALA A 109 -14.48 -13.07 17.67
C ALA A 109 -13.18 -13.40 18.42
N ASN A 110 -12.83 -12.60 19.42
CA ASN A 110 -11.62 -12.78 20.24
C ASN A 110 -11.83 -13.66 21.49
N ASN A 111 -13.03 -14.22 21.69
CA ASN A 111 -13.42 -14.93 22.92
C ASN A 111 -13.21 -14.10 24.20
N LEU A 112 -13.53 -12.80 24.13
CA LEU A 112 -13.45 -11.87 25.25
C LEU A 112 -14.84 -11.59 25.82
N GLN A 113 -14.91 -11.27 27.12
CA GLN A 113 -16.13 -10.74 27.74
C GLN A 113 -16.50 -9.38 27.14
N ASN A 114 -17.76 -8.97 27.25
CA ASN A 114 -18.23 -7.67 26.78
C ASN A 114 -17.38 -6.53 27.38
N GLY A 115 -16.79 -5.71 26.50
CA GLY A 115 -15.89 -4.61 26.90
C GLY A 115 -14.44 -5.03 27.18
N GLY A 116 -14.13 -6.33 27.18
CA GLY A 116 -12.78 -6.84 27.44
C GLY A 116 -11.73 -6.40 26.41
N ILE A 117 -12.17 -6.04 25.20
CA ILE A 117 -11.29 -5.50 24.17
C ILE A 117 -10.64 -4.16 24.58
N TYR A 118 -11.28 -3.40 25.47
CA TYR A 118 -10.73 -2.12 25.97
C TYR A 118 -9.55 -2.28 26.93
N TYR A 119 -9.18 -3.52 27.29
CA TYR A 119 -7.91 -3.79 27.95
C TYR A 119 -6.69 -3.63 27.02
N TYR A 120 -6.92 -3.78 25.71
CA TYR A 120 -5.90 -3.78 24.67
C TYR A 120 -5.87 -2.48 23.87
N PHE A 121 -7.00 -1.76 23.79
CA PHE A 121 -7.14 -0.52 23.04
C PHE A 121 -7.98 0.47 23.83
N ASP A 122 -7.59 1.73 23.86
CA ASP A 122 -8.32 2.78 24.57
C ASP A 122 -9.61 3.15 23.83
N THR A 123 -9.63 3.03 22.50
CA THR A 123 -10.77 3.44 21.67
C THR A 123 -11.00 2.52 20.47
N LYS A 124 -12.21 2.56 19.88
CA LYS A 124 -12.50 1.88 18.61
C LYS A 124 -11.65 2.44 17.47
N GLU A 125 -11.34 3.73 17.51
CA GLU A 125 -10.46 4.36 16.54
C GLU A 125 -9.06 3.74 16.57
N GLU A 126 -8.46 3.60 17.75
CA GLU A 126 -7.15 2.96 17.90
C GLU A 126 -7.17 1.52 17.37
N MET A 127 -8.25 0.76 17.66
CA MET A 127 -8.44 -0.59 17.10
C MET A 127 -8.42 -0.57 15.56
N VAL A 128 -9.18 0.34 14.95
CA VAL A 128 -9.26 0.47 13.48
C VAL A 128 -7.90 0.84 12.89
N LEU A 129 -7.19 1.80 13.49
CA LEU A 129 -5.85 2.20 13.03
C LEU A 129 -4.83 1.06 13.15
N ALA A 130 -4.88 0.28 14.23
CA ALA A 130 -4.05 -0.90 14.39
C ALA A 130 -4.37 -1.98 13.33
N CYS A 131 -5.66 -2.18 13.02
CA CYS A 131 -6.07 -3.09 11.94
C CYS A 131 -5.63 -2.60 10.55
N VAL A 132 -5.55 -1.28 10.32
CA VAL A 132 -5.01 -0.69 9.09
C VAL A 132 -3.52 -1.00 8.95
N GLU A 133 -2.75 -0.83 10.01
CA GLU A 133 -1.32 -1.16 10.00
C GLU A 133 -1.10 -2.65 9.74
N GLU A 134 -1.88 -3.53 10.38
CA GLU A 134 -1.85 -4.97 10.11
C GLU A 134 -2.28 -5.30 8.67
N ALA A 135 -3.31 -4.63 8.13
CA ALA A 135 -3.74 -4.84 6.75
C ALA A 135 -2.65 -4.45 5.75
N ILE A 136 -2.00 -3.30 5.96
CA ILE A 136 -0.84 -2.87 5.16
C ILE A 136 0.26 -3.93 5.27
N SER A 137 0.60 -4.35 6.49
CA SER A 137 1.63 -5.35 6.77
C SER A 137 1.37 -6.69 6.06
N ARG A 138 0.13 -7.22 6.10
CA ARG A 138 -0.23 -8.48 5.42
C ARG A 138 -0.08 -8.38 3.89
N ILE A 139 -0.55 -7.28 3.29
CA ILE A 139 -0.44 -7.02 1.84
C ILE A 139 1.02 -6.87 1.43
N GLU A 140 1.74 -6.04 2.17
CA GLU A 140 3.14 -5.72 1.93
C GLU A 140 4.03 -6.97 2.04
N GLN A 141 3.96 -7.68 3.16
CA GLN A 141 4.80 -8.86 3.40
C GLN A 141 4.47 -10.01 2.44
N GLY A 142 3.19 -10.25 2.16
CA GLY A 142 2.78 -11.26 1.19
C GLY A 142 3.36 -10.97 -0.19
N ALA A 143 3.21 -9.73 -0.68
CA ALA A 143 3.71 -9.36 -2.00
C ALA A 143 5.24 -9.42 -2.07
N PHE A 144 5.94 -8.99 -1.01
CA PHE A 144 7.40 -9.01 -1.00
C PHE A 144 8.01 -10.39 -0.84
N SER A 145 7.43 -11.29 -0.05
CA SER A 145 7.93 -12.66 0.07
C SER A 145 7.95 -13.32 -1.31
N ILE A 146 6.81 -13.29 -2.00
CA ILE A 146 6.67 -13.84 -3.36
C ILE A 146 7.62 -13.13 -4.33
N ALA A 147 7.63 -11.80 -4.33
CA ALA A 147 8.46 -11.05 -5.25
C ALA A 147 9.95 -11.43 -5.09
N PHE A 148 10.48 -11.53 -3.88
CA PHE A 148 11.90 -11.83 -3.68
C PHE A 148 12.26 -13.30 -3.85
N GLU A 149 11.37 -14.22 -3.48
CA GLU A 149 11.57 -15.65 -3.69
C GLU A 149 11.58 -16.01 -5.18
N ASP A 150 10.64 -15.43 -5.94
CA ASP A 150 10.38 -15.82 -7.33
C ASP A 150 10.96 -14.86 -8.37
N ILE A 151 11.60 -13.74 -8.03
CA ILE A 151 12.06 -12.73 -9.02
C ILE A 151 12.94 -13.30 -10.15
N LYS A 152 13.61 -14.43 -9.91
CA LYS A 152 14.41 -15.13 -10.94
C LYS A 152 13.54 -15.81 -12.00
N ASP A 153 12.33 -16.20 -11.63
CA ASP A 153 11.27 -16.70 -12.51
C ASP A 153 10.08 -15.73 -12.48
N ILE A 154 10.17 -14.69 -13.29
CA ILE A 154 9.16 -13.62 -13.37
C ILE A 154 7.78 -14.15 -13.77
N ALA A 155 7.71 -15.26 -14.52
CA ALA A 155 6.42 -15.85 -14.87
C ALA A 155 5.75 -16.44 -13.63
N ASN A 156 6.48 -17.28 -12.89
CA ASN A 156 6.01 -17.87 -11.64
C ASN A 156 5.66 -16.81 -10.59
N MET A 157 6.52 -15.79 -10.45
CA MET A 157 6.30 -14.66 -9.56
C MET A 157 4.97 -13.96 -9.84
N MET A 158 4.63 -13.71 -11.11
CA MET A 158 3.39 -13.03 -11.47
C MET A 158 2.16 -13.89 -11.20
N ASP A 159 2.24 -15.20 -11.41
CA ASP A 159 1.14 -16.14 -11.14
C ASP A 159 0.88 -16.26 -9.62
N HIS A 160 1.94 -16.34 -8.82
CA HIS A 160 1.85 -16.34 -7.35
C HIS A 160 1.33 -15.00 -6.81
N LEU A 161 1.80 -13.86 -7.34
CA LEU A 161 1.27 -12.53 -6.98
C LEU A 161 -0.22 -12.40 -7.34
N GLY A 162 -0.66 -13.00 -8.45
CA GLY A 162 -2.07 -13.06 -8.82
C GLY A 162 -2.91 -13.84 -7.81
N THR A 163 -2.42 -15.00 -7.37
CA THR A 163 -3.07 -15.84 -6.34
C THR A 163 -3.16 -15.11 -5.00
N LEU A 164 -2.07 -14.50 -4.56
CA LEU A 164 -2.05 -13.66 -3.35
C LEU A 164 -3.06 -12.52 -3.46
N ALA A 165 -3.17 -11.89 -4.64
CA ALA A 165 -4.08 -10.78 -4.83
C ALA A 165 -5.55 -11.22 -4.76
N ASP A 166 -5.88 -12.44 -5.19
CA ASP A 166 -7.22 -13.02 -4.99
C ASP A 166 -7.52 -13.18 -3.49
N GLU A 167 -6.57 -13.73 -2.74
CA GLU A 167 -6.69 -13.99 -1.30
C GLU A 167 -6.79 -12.69 -0.48
N LEU A 168 -5.99 -11.67 -0.81
CA LEU A 168 -5.92 -10.41 -0.07
C LEU A 168 -6.88 -9.33 -0.58
N SER A 169 -7.65 -9.62 -1.64
CA SER A 169 -8.66 -8.70 -2.18
C SER A 169 -9.65 -8.19 -1.11
N PRO A 170 -10.19 -9.02 -0.19
CA PRO A 170 -11.02 -8.54 0.92
C PRO A 170 -10.29 -7.59 1.88
N VAL A 171 -9.02 -7.86 2.20
CA VAL A 171 -8.18 -7.02 3.08
C VAL A 171 -7.94 -5.65 2.44
N MET A 172 -7.63 -5.61 1.15
CA MET A 172 -7.47 -4.36 0.42
C MET A 172 -8.77 -3.56 0.38
N ARG A 173 -9.93 -4.19 0.18
CA ARG A 173 -11.23 -3.50 0.22
C ARG A 173 -11.50 -2.89 1.60
N PHE A 174 -11.19 -3.60 2.68
CA PHE A 174 -11.24 -3.04 4.02
C PHE A 174 -10.32 -1.81 4.14
N LEU A 175 -9.04 -1.93 3.78
CA LEU A 175 -8.09 -0.81 3.84
C LEU A 175 -8.59 0.42 3.09
N VAL A 176 -9.09 0.23 1.86
CA VAL A 176 -9.66 1.33 1.05
C VAL A 176 -10.90 1.92 1.71
N SER A 177 -11.77 1.10 2.32
CA SER A 177 -12.95 1.60 3.04
C SER A 177 -12.58 2.56 4.19
N VAL A 178 -11.48 2.28 4.91
CA VAL A 178 -10.98 3.16 5.97
C VAL A 178 -10.37 4.43 5.37
N CYS A 179 -9.60 4.31 4.28
CA CYS A 179 -8.99 5.44 3.59
C CYS A 179 -10.02 6.47 3.07
N VAL A 180 -11.19 6.01 2.62
CA VAL A 180 -12.27 6.88 2.12
C VAL A 180 -13.26 7.32 3.22
N SER A 181 -13.10 6.83 4.45
CA SER A 181 -13.92 7.25 5.59
C SER A 181 -13.62 8.71 5.96
N GLN A 182 -14.67 9.48 6.25
CA GLN A 182 -14.52 10.85 6.78
C GLN A 182 -13.83 10.86 8.16
N GLU A 183 -14.06 9.83 8.96
CA GLU A 183 -13.55 9.70 10.32
C GLU A 183 -12.06 9.33 10.34
N TYR A 184 -11.66 8.37 9.51
CA TYR A 184 -10.31 7.76 9.57
C TYR A 184 -9.38 8.18 8.43
N GLY A 185 -9.90 8.65 7.30
CA GLY A 185 -9.12 8.82 6.07
C GLY A 185 -7.91 9.76 6.22
N ASN A 186 -8.03 10.82 7.01
CA ASN A 186 -6.88 11.70 7.31
C ASN A 186 -5.88 11.07 8.27
N LYS A 187 -6.34 10.22 9.20
CA LYS A 187 -5.53 9.58 10.24
C LYS A 187 -4.69 8.43 9.69
N VAL A 188 -5.14 7.80 8.60
CA VAL A 188 -4.41 6.71 7.92
C VAL A 188 -3.27 7.21 7.02
N LYS A 189 -3.29 8.48 6.59
CA LYS A 189 -2.28 9.04 5.66
C LYS A 189 -0.83 8.82 6.11
N PRO A 190 -0.44 9.01 7.38
CA PRO A 190 0.94 8.77 7.83
C PRO A 190 1.40 7.33 7.59
N TYR A 191 0.55 6.34 7.81
CA TYR A 191 0.86 4.91 7.57
C TYR A 191 1.10 4.63 6.07
N LEU A 192 0.30 5.23 5.19
CA LEU A 192 0.48 5.11 3.74
C LEU A 192 1.76 5.80 3.25
N VAL A 193 2.08 6.96 3.82
CA VAL A 193 3.34 7.67 3.53
C VAL A 193 4.54 6.84 3.99
N GLN A 194 4.45 6.20 5.16
CA GLN A 194 5.49 5.31 5.66
C GLN A 194 5.70 4.10 4.74
N LEU A 195 4.62 3.46 4.27
CA LEU A 195 4.68 2.39 3.28
C LEU A 195 5.37 2.85 2.00
N ALA A 196 4.96 4.00 1.45
CA ALA A 196 5.55 4.57 0.24
C ALA A 196 7.06 4.88 0.40
N GLY A 197 7.48 5.29 1.60
CA GLY A 197 8.89 5.51 1.94
C GLY A 197 9.78 4.26 1.82
N ARG A 198 9.19 3.07 1.80
CA ARG A 198 9.91 1.79 1.67
C ARG A 198 10.12 1.37 0.21
N TYR A 199 9.38 1.96 -0.75
CA TYR A 199 9.49 1.61 -2.17
C TYR A 199 10.92 1.73 -2.76
N PRO A 200 11.71 2.76 -2.44
CA PRO A 200 13.09 2.85 -2.92
C PRO A 200 13.96 1.65 -2.49
N TYR A 201 13.73 1.11 -1.29
CA TYR A 201 14.43 -0.07 -0.80
C TYR A 201 14.09 -1.31 -1.64
N TYR A 202 12.81 -1.55 -1.93
CA TYR A 202 12.38 -2.69 -2.73
C TYR A 202 12.89 -2.61 -4.17
N THR A 203 12.75 -1.44 -4.80
CA THR A 203 13.28 -1.18 -6.14
C THR A 203 14.77 -1.47 -6.21
N LYS A 204 15.55 -1.03 -5.22
CA LYS A 204 16.99 -1.31 -5.16
C LYS A 204 17.28 -2.81 -5.04
N LYS A 205 16.52 -3.53 -4.19
CA LYS A 205 16.69 -4.99 -4.01
C LYS A 205 16.36 -5.76 -5.27
N ILE A 206 15.27 -5.43 -5.96
CA ILE A 206 14.90 -6.06 -7.23
C ILE A 206 15.97 -5.77 -8.29
N ALA A 207 16.46 -4.53 -8.37
CA ALA A 207 17.53 -4.14 -9.28
C ALA A 207 18.83 -4.94 -9.06
N GLU A 208 19.23 -5.14 -7.78
CA GLU A 208 20.38 -5.97 -7.40
C GLU A 208 20.23 -7.42 -7.91
N ILE A 209 19.05 -8.02 -7.77
CA ILE A 209 18.81 -9.41 -8.18
C ILE A 209 18.81 -9.54 -9.72
N LEU A 210 18.15 -8.60 -10.39
CA LEU A 210 18.06 -8.55 -11.86
C LEU A 210 19.36 -8.08 -12.54
N GLY A 211 20.28 -7.47 -11.80
CA GLY A 211 21.54 -6.94 -12.35
C GLY A 211 21.35 -5.68 -13.19
N CYS A 212 20.37 -4.84 -12.87
CA CYS A 212 20.10 -3.57 -13.56
C CYS A 212 20.17 -2.39 -12.58
N THR A 213 19.96 -1.17 -13.08
CA THR A 213 19.86 0.02 -12.23
C THR A 213 18.47 0.15 -11.60
N ALA A 214 18.38 0.85 -10.46
CA ALA A 214 17.09 1.14 -9.83
C ALA A 214 16.14 1.92 -10.75
N ALA A 215 16.67 2.88 -11.52
CA ALA A 215 15.89 3.68 -12.46
C ALA A 215 15.30 2.86 -13.63
N GLU A 216 15.97 1.77 -14.03
CA GLU A 216 15.45 0.88 -15.08
C GLU A 216 14.29 0.02 -14.59
N VAL A 217 14.34 -0.46 -13.34
CA VAL A 217 13.32 -1.37 -12.81
C VAL A 217 12.14 -0.64 -12.18
N GLU A 218 12.37 0.56 -11.65
CA GLU A 218 11.38 1.37 -10.92
C GLU A 218 10.02 1.50 -11.63
N PRO A 219 9.94 1.83 -12.93
CA PRO A 219 8.66 1.96 -13.62
C PRO A 219 7.83 0.66 -13.60
N TYR A 220 8.50 -0.49 -13.66
CA TYR A 220 7.84 -1.79 -13.68
C TYR A 220 7.42 -2.23 -12.28
N VAL A 221 8.19 -1.88 -11.25
CA VAL A 221 7.81 -2.09 -9.84
C VAL A 221 6.55 -1.29 -9.52
N HIS A 222 6.54 0.01 -9.83
CA HIS A 222 5.35 0.86 -9.61
C HIS A 222 4.14 0.39 -10.41
N LEU A 223 4.34 -0.03 -11.67
CA LEU A 223 3.26 -0.55 -12.49
C LEU A 223 2.68 -1.85 -11.92
N SER A 224 3.54 -2.74 -11.40
CA SER A 224 3.12 -3.98 -10.74
C SER A 224 2.29 -3.70 -9.50
N ILE A 225 2.78 -2.81 -8.62
CA ILE A 225 2.06 -2.40 -7.40
C ILE A 225 0.71 -1.78 -7.76
N LEU A 226 0.66 -0.88 -8.74
CA LEU A 226 -0.57 -0.23 -9.17
C LEU A 226 -1.57 -1.24 -9.74
N ALA A 227 -1.11 -2.17 -10.59
CA ALA A 227 -1.95 -3.18 -11.20
C ALA A 227 -2.53 -4.14 -10.15
N LEU A 228 -1.70 -4.63 -9.23
CA LEU A 228 -2.11 -5.51 -8.14
C LEU A 228 -3.08 -4.81 -7.18
N ASN A 229 -2.78 -3.57 -6.76
CA ASN A 229 -3.65 -2.84 -5.85
C ASN A 229 -5.03 -2.62 -6.45
N ASN A 230 -5.08 -2.19 -7.71
CA ASN A 230 -6.36 -1.98 -8.37
C ASN A 230 -7.09 -3.30 -8.60
N TYR A 231 -6.38 -4.37 -8.97
CA TYR A 231 -6.97 -5.69 -9.07
C TYR A 231 -7.61 -6.12 -7.75
N MET A 232 -6.90 -6.03 -6.64
CA MET A 232 -7.41 -6.37 -5.30
C MET A 232 -8.66 -5.57 -4.92
N ILE A 233 -8.78 -4.31 -5.36
CA ILE A 233 -9.94 -3.47 -5.06
C ILE A 233 -11.18 -3.92 -5.85
N PHE A 234 -11.04 -4.12 -7.15
CA PHE A 234 -12.17 -4.39 -8.05
C PHE A 234 -12.47 -5.88 -8.23
N ASN A 235 -11.50 -6.73 -7.92
CA ASN A 235 -11.52 -8.17 -8.16
C ASN A 235 -11.94 -8.54 -9.60
N GLU A 236 -11.45 -7.77 -10.58
CA GLU A 236 -11.79 -7.92 -11.99
C GLU A 236 -10.51 -7.90 -12.84
N ARG A 237 -10.13 -9.08 -13.35
CA ARG A 237 -8.87 -9.29 -14.08
C ARG A 237 -8.86 -8.51 -15.39
N ALA A 238 -10.00 -8.39 -16.08
CA ALA A 238 -10.06 -7.75 -17.40
C ALA A 238 -9.63 -6.28 -17.39
N LEU A 239 -9.76 -5.58 -16.24
CA LEU A 239 -9.40 -4.17 -16.11
C LEU A 239 -7.89 -3.93 -15.93
N PHE A 240 -7.15 -4.94 -15.48
CA PHE A 240 -5.74 -4.79 -15.05
C PHE A 240 -4.78 -5.75 -15.75
N LEU A 241 -5.28 -6.76 -16.46
CA LEU A 241 -4.47 -7.72 -17.19
C LEU A 241 -3.45 -7.05 -18.14
N PRO A 242 -3.80 -5.99 -18.91
CA PRO A 242 -2.83 -5.34 -19.77
C PRO A 242 -1.68 -4.66 -19.01
N GLN A 243 -1.93 -4.13 -17.81
CA GLN A 243 -0.92 -3.53 -16.94
C GLN A 243 -0.03 -4.61 -16.32
N ILE A 244 -0.62 -5.73 -15.89
CA ILE A 244 0.11 -6.90 -15.37
C ILE A 244 1.04 -7.45 -16.46
N GLU A 245 0.53 -7.65 -17.68
CA GLU A 245 1.33 -8.13 -18.82
C GLU A 245 2.43 -7.15 -19.23
N ALA A 246 2.15 -5.84 -19.20
CA ALA A 246 3.16 -4.82 -19.47
C ALA A 246 4.30 -4.84 -18.44
N ALA A 247 3.96 -4.96 -17.15
CA ALA A 247 4.94 -5.07 -16.08
C ALA A 247 5.78 -6.36 -16.21
N LYS A 248 5.11 -7.50 -16.42
CA LYS A 248 5.74 -8.81 -16.65
C LYS A 248 6.74 -8.76 -17.82
N LYS A 249 6.31 -8.25 -18.97
CA LYS A 249 7.17 -8.13 -20.16
C LYS A 249 8.38 -7.25 -19.91
N GLY A 250 8.21 -6.12 -19.23
CA GLY A 250 9.28 -5.19 -18.88
C GLY A 250 10.35 -5.84 -17.98
N LEU A 251 9.91 -6.48 -16.89
CA LEU A 251 10.81 -7.20 -15.99
C LEU A 251 11.56 -8.32 -16.71
N MET A 252 10.87 -9.09 -17.57
CA MET A 252 11.51 -10.18 -18.33
C MET A 252 12.57 -9.66 -19.30
N GLN A 253 12.38 -8.48 -19.89
CA GLN A 253 13.39 -7.86 -20.76
C GLN A 253 14.64 -7.44 -19.97
N LEU A 254 14.47 -6.92 -18.76
CA LEU A 254 15.60 -6.58 -17.89
C LEU A 254 16.37 -7.83 -17.47
N ALA A 255 15.67 -8.90 -17.06
CA ALA A 255 16.29 -10.16 -16.67
C ALA A 255 17.12 -10.81 -17.81
N LYS A 256 16.66 -10.70 -19.06
CA LYS A 256 17.35 -11.27 -20.24
C LYS A 256 18.66 -10.57 -20.60
N ARG A 257 18.88 -9.32 -20.21
CA ARG A 257 20.15 -8.59 -20.48
C ARG A 257 21.35 -9.17 -19.74
N LYS A 258 21.11 -10.03 -18.75
CA LYS A 258 22.11 -10.68 -17.91
C LYS A 258 22.65 -11.99 -18.49
N GLY A 259 21.98 -12.56 -19.50
CA GLY A 259 22.41 -13.76 -20.23
C GLY A 259 23.05 -13.42 -21.56
#